data_AF-A0A8I1B4D8-F1
#
_entry.id   AF-A0A8I1B4D8-F1
#
_cell.length_a   1.000
_cell.length_b   1.000
_cell.length_c   1.000
_cell.angle_alpha   90.00
_cell.angle_beta   90.00
_cell.angle_gamma   90.00
#
_symmetry.space_group_name_H-M   'P 1'
#
loop_
_entity.id
_entity.type
_entity.pdbx_description
1 polymer ?
#
loop_
_entity_poly.entity_id
_entity_poly.type
_entity_poly.pdbx_seq_one_letter_code
_entity_poly.pdbx_strand_id
1 'polypeptide(L)'
;EGLTRNIGMHAGGVLIAPGKLTDFCPLYCQAGQENSAVSQFDKDDVEAAGLVKFDFLGLRNLTILDWAVRYVRQFNADKRDFDVMALALDDPAAY
;
A
#
# COMPACT_ATOMS: atom_id res chain seq x y z
N GLU A 1 5.20 -11.15 -29.11
CA GLU A 1 5.34 -10.09 -28.09
C GLU A 1 4.25 -10.30 -27.04
N GLY A 2 4.51 -10.03 -25.75
CA GLY A 2 3.49 -10.16 -24.69
C GLY A 2 3.36 -11.52 -24.00
N LEU A 3 4.28 -12.47 -24.23
CA LEU A 3 4.31 -13.73 -23.47
C LEU A 3 5.00 -13.51 -22.12
N THR A 4 4.37 -14.01 -21.04
CA THR A 4 4.96 -14.04 -19.70
C THR A 4 6.29 -14.77 -19.73
N ARG A 5 7.35 -14.10 -19.29
CA ARG A 5 8.72 -14.64 -19.38
C ARG A 5 9.25 -15.15 -18.04
N ASN A 6 8.98 -14.44 -16.93
CA ASN A 6 9.46 -14.73 -15.59
C ASN A 6 8.47 -14.22 -14.54
N ILE A 7 8.65 -14.66 -13.29
CA ILE A 7 7.91 -14.16 -12.11
C ILE A 7 8.40 -12.74 -11.77
N GLY A 8 7.46 -11.86 -11.42
CA GLY A 8 7.77 -10.48 -11.02
C GLY A 8 8.66 -10.43 -9.78
N MET A 9 9.69 -9.59 -9.82
CA MET A 9 10.72 -9.50 -8.77
C MET A 9 10.24 -8.78 -7.50
N HIS A 10 9.12 -8.06 -7.57
CA HIS A 10 8.53 -7.32 -6.46
C HIS A 10 7.04 -7.63 -6.35
N ALA A 11 6.59 -7.89 -5.11
CA ALA A 11 5.16 -8.06 -4.85
C ALA A 11 4.41 -6.76 -5.17
N GLY A 12 3.27 -6.87 -5.85
CA GLY A 12 2.42 -5.72 -6.17
C GLY A 12 1.53 -5.26 -5.01
N GLY A 13 1.50 -6.01 -3.92
CA GLY A 13 0.68 -5.74 -2.74
C GLY A 13 0.72 -6.88 -1.72
N VAL A 14 -0.07 -6.74 -0.66
CA VAL A 14 -0.27 -7.74 0.40
C VAL A 14 -1.67 -8.32 0.28
N LEU A 15 -1.78 -9.64 0.47
CA LEU A 15 -3.06 -10.35 0.46
C LEU A 15 -3.48 -10.72 1.88
N ILE A 16 -4.78 -10.62 2.16
CA ILE A 16 -5.40 -11.00 3.43
C ILE A 16 -6.51 -12.01 3.16
N ALA A 17 -6.39 -13.17 3.82
CA ALA A 17 -7.36 -14.26 3.79
C ALA A 17 -7.97 -14.46 5.19
N PRO A 18 -9.20 -14.97 5.32
CA PRO A 18 -9.80 -15.34 6.60
C PRO A 18 -9.19 -16.61 7.23
N GLY A 19 -8.27 -17.28 6.53
CA GLY A 19 -7.59 -18.51 6.93
C GLY A 19 -6.20 -18.62 6.29
N LYS A 20 -5.71 -19.84 6.03
CA LYS A 20 -4.42 -20.01 5.35
C LYS A 20 -4.55 -19.58 3.91
N LEU A 21 -3.58 -18.83 3.39
CA LEU A 21 -3.57 -18.40 1.97
C LEU A 21 -3.62 -19.59 1.00
N THR A 22 -3.04 -20.73 1.38
CA THR A 22 -3.03 -21.97 0.59
C THR A 22 -4.42 -22.58 0.39
N ASP A 23 -5.40 -22.19 1.19
CA ASP A 23 -6.80 -22.64 1.04
C ASP A 23 -7.50 -21.89 -0.12
N PHE A 24 -6.89 -20.79 -0.60
CA PHE A 24 -7.45 -19.89 -1.62
C PHE A 24 -6.59 -19.84 -2.90
N CYS A 25 -5.26 -19.88 -2.77
CA CYS A 25 -4.36 -19.84 -3.92
C CYS A 25 -3.03 -20.58 -3.66
N PRO A 26 -2.41 -21.16 -4.70
CA PRO A 26 -1.05 -21.67 -4.60
C PRO A 26 -0.05 -20.53 -4.42
N LEU A 27 1.00 -20.78 -3.64
CA LEU A 27 2.07 -19.81 -3.36
C LEU A 27 3.36 -20.20 -4.08
N TYR A 28 4.15 -19.21 -4.45
CA TYR A 28 5.51 -19.35 -4.94
C TYR A 28 6.47 -18.75 -3.92
N CYS A 29 7.54 -19.48 -3.61
CA CYS A 29 8.67 -18.97 -2.83
C CYS A 29 9.94 -19.13 -3.65
N GLN A 30 10.71 -18.05 -3.79
CA GLN A 30 12.02 -18.14 -4.42
C GLN A 30 12.98 -18.92 -3.51
N ALA A 31 13.78 -19.81 -4.09
CA ALA A 31 14.79 -20.56 -3.33
C ALA A 31 15.74 -19.60 -2.60
N GLY A 32 15.92 -19.80 -1.29
CA GLY A 32 16.69 -18.92 -0.41
C GLY A 32 15.93 -17.69 0.12
N GLN A 33 14.65 -17.50 -0.25
CA GLN A 33 13.76 -16.46 0.27
C GLN A 33 12.43 -17.06 0.75
N GLU A 34 12.51 -18.01 1.69
CA GLU A 34 11.35 -18.76 2.21
C GLU A 34 10.28 -17.87 2.85
N ASN A 35 10.68 -16.69 3.36
CA ASN A 35 9.77 -15.71 3.97
C ASN A 35 9.08 -14.78 2.95
N SER A 36 9.40 -14.89 1.65
CA SER A 36 8.88 -14.00 0.60
C SER A 36 7.92 -14.77 -0.32
N ALA A 37 6.89 -15.37 0.26
CA ALA A 37 5.84 -16.06 -0.48
C ALA A 37 4.98 -15.06 -1.26
N VAL A 38 4.74 -15.35 -2.53
CA VAL A 38 3.84 -14.58 -3.41
C VAL A 38 2.75 -15.49 -3.95
N SER A 39 1.56 -14.95 -4.22
CA SER A 39 0.52 -15.71 -4.91
C SER A 39 0.98 -16.03 -6.35
N GLN A 40 0.64 -17.23 -6.83
CA GLN A 40 0.81 -17.57 -8.24
C GLN A 40 -0.32 -17.03 -9.12
N PHE A 41 -1.41 -16.57 -8.50
CA PHE A 41 -2.48 -15.86 -9.19
C PHE A 41 -2.07 -14.39 -9.39
N ASP A 42 -2.51 -13.82 -10.51
CA ASP A 42 -2.33 -12.41 -10.77
C ASP A 42 -3.35 -11.56 -9.99
N LYS A 43 -3.36 -10.25 -10.25
CA LYS A 43 -4.19 -9.30 -9.51
C LYS A 43 -5.67 -9.68 -9.57
N ASP A 44 -6.18 -9.99 -10.75
CA ASP A 44 -7.62 -10.11 -10.98
C ASP A 44 -8.11 -11.47 -10.48
N ASP A 45 -7.29 -12.51 -10.66
CA ASP A 45 -7.57 -13.86 -10.16
C ASP A 45 -7.60 -13.94 -8.63
N VAL A 46 -6.73 -13.18 -7.94
CA VAL A 46 -6.71 -13.11 -6.48
C VAL A 46 -7.97 -12.45 -5.92
N GLU A 47 -8.45 -11.39 -6.55
CA GLU A 47 -9.68 -10.71 -6.13
C GLU A 47 -10.91 -11.61 -6.39
N ALA A 48 -10.93 -12.30 -7.53
CA ALA A 48 -11.98 -13.27 -7.85
C ALA A 48 -12.00 -14.48 -6.88
N ALA A 49 -10.84 -14.87 -6.35
CA ALA A 49 -10.72 -15.89 -5.30
C ALA A 49 -11.23 -15.42 -3.92
N GLY A 50 -11.70 -14.17 -3.81
CA GLY A 50 -12.28 -13.61 -2.59
C GLY A 50 -11.24 -13.10 -1.59
N LEU A 51 -10.00 -12.88 -2.02
CA LEU A 51 -8.93 -12.34 -1.19
C LEU A 51 -8.95 -10.80 -1.21
N VAL A 52 -8.75 -10.20 -0.05
CA VAL A 52 -8.57 -8.74 0.05
C VAL A 52 -7.12 -8.41 -0.26
N LYS A 53 -6.90 -7.42 -1.13
CA LYS A 53 -5.58 -6.95 -1.55
C LYS A 53 -5.35 -5.51 -1.12
N PHE A 54 -4.15 -5.24 -0.62
CA PHE A 54 -3.62 -3.88 -0.41
C PHE A 54 -2.42 -3.65 -1.30
N ASP A 55 -2.52 -2.69 -2.22
CA ASP A 55 -1.46 -2.43 -3.20
C ASP A 55 -0.31 -1.64 -2.58
N PHE A 56 0.92 -1.99 -2.97
CA PHE A 56 2.05 -1.14 -2.68
C PHE A 56 2.11 -0.01 -3.71
N LEU A 57 2.05 1.23 -3.22
CA LEU A 57 2.23 2.41 -4.04
C LEU A 57 3.47 3.18 -3.58
N GLY A 58 4.42 3.38 -4.49
CA GLY A 58 5.70 4.06 -4.20
C GLY A 58 5.61 5.59 -4.11
N LEU A 59 4.42 6.17 -4.01
CA LEU A 59 4.26 7.62 -3.92
C LEU A 59 4.65 8.12 -2.52
N ARG A 60 5.42 9.20 -2.48
CA ARG A 60 5.93 9.80 -1.22
C ARG A 60 5.05 10.94 -0.69
N ASN A 61 3.95 11.28 -1.38
CA ASN A 61 3.14 12.45 -1.05
C ASN A 61 2.60 12.40 0.39
N LEU A 62 2.08 11.26 0.83
CA LEU A 62 1.58 11.09 2.20
C LEU A 62 2.70 11.18 3.24
N THR A 63 3.91 10.70 2.93
CA THR A 63 5.08 10.85 3.80
C THR A 63 5.47 12.32 3.95
N ILE A 64 5.44 13.09 2.86
CA ILE A 64 5.72 14.52 2.88
C ILE A 64 4.65 15.27 3.70
N LEU A 65 3.37 14.93 3.52
CA LEU A 65 2.28 15.51 4.29
C LEU A 65 2.38 15.18 5.79
N ASP A 66 2.73 13.94 6.15
CA ASP A 66 2.98 13.56 7.55
C ASP A 66 4.07 14.44 8.18
N TRP A 67 5.20 14.64 7.49
CA TRP A 67 6.26 15.50 7.97
C TRP A 67 5.84 16.96 8.10
N ALA A 68 5.08 17.48 7.14
CA ALA A 68 4.55 18.83 7.18
C ALA A 68 3.64 19.04 8.41
N VAL A 69 2.69 18.12 8.65
CA VAL A 69 1.80 18.15 9.83
C VAL A 69 2.60 18.11 11.13
N ARG A 70 3.60 17.23 11.21
CA ARG A 70 4.48 17.12 12.39
C ARG A 70 5.24 18.41 12.65
N TYR A 71 5.79 19.05 11.62
CA TYR A 71 6.50 20.32 11.77
C TYR A 71 5.59 21.47 12.15
N VAL A 72 4.37 21.55 11.60
CA VAL A 72 3.37 22.54 12.01
C VAL A 72 3.11 22.43 13.52
N ARG A 73 2.85 21.22 14.02
CA ARG A 73 2.59 20.97 15.45
C ARG A 73 3.82 21.25 16.33
N GLN A 74 5.02 20.97 15.84
CA GLN A 74 6.27 21.15 16.58
C GLN A 74 6.67 22.63 16.74
N PHE A 75 6.51 23.43 15.69
CA PHE A 75 7.01 24.81 15.67
C PHE A 75 5.96 25.87 16.04
N ASN A 76 4.69 25.50 16.15
CA ASN A 76 3.59 26.43 16.49
C ASN A 76 2.88 25.94 17.76
N ALA A 77 3.15 26.60 18.89
CA ALA A 77 2.61 26.18 20.19
C ALA A 77 1.06 26.23 20.26
N ASP A 78 0.46 27.15 19.50
CA ASP A 78 -0.99 27.33 19.32
C ASP A 78 -1.62 26.28 18.38
N LYS A 79 -0.82 25.51 17.65
CA LYS A 79 -1.28 24.52 16.66
C LYS A 79 -0.84 23.09 16.96
N ARG A 80 -0.65 22.74 18.24
CA ARG A 80 -0.29 21.37 18.65
C ARG A 80 -1.30 20.31 18.20
N ASP A 81 -2.57 20.69 18.11
CA ASP A 81 -3.67 19.82 17.70
C ASP A 81 -4.04 20.00 16.21
N PHE A 82 -3.16 20.59 15.39
CA PHE A 82 -3.41 20.81 13.97
C PHE A 82 -3.82 19.51 13.25
N ASP A 83 -4.99 19.52 12.62
CA ASP A 83 -5.49 18.41 11.81
C ASP A 83 -5.67 18.86 10.36
N VAL A 84 -4.94 18.23 9.46
CA VAL A 84 -5.01 18.50 8.01
C VAL A 84 -6.38 18.12 7.43
N MET A 85 -7.07 17.14 8.03
CA MET A 85 -8.38 16.69 7.57
C MET A 85 -9.52 17.64 7.97
N ALA A 86 -9.26 18.58 8.88
CA ALA A 86 -10.22 19.58 9.34
C ALA A 86 -10.11 20.92 8.58
N LEU A 87 -9.19 21.04 7.62
CA LEU A 87 -9.00 22.27 6.85
C LEU A 87 -10.17 22.53 5.91
N ALA A 88 -10.55 23.80 5.76
CA ALA A 88 -11.50 24.24 4.77
C ALA A 88 -10.92 24.12 3.36
N LEU A 89 -11.75 23.75 2.39
CA LEU A 89 -11.35 23.52 1.00
C LEU A 89 -11.57 24.75 0.11
N ASP A 90 -11.87 25.91 0.69
CA ASP A 90 -12.24 27.14 -0.01
C ASP A 90 -11.31 28.32 0.33
N ASP A 91 -10.12 28.05 0.88
CA ASP A 91 -9.12 29.08 1.22
C ASP A 91 -8.65 29.83 -0.04
N PRO A 92 -8.98 31.13 -0.21
CA PRO A 92 -8.59 31.89 -1.39
C PRO A 92 -7.07 32.08 -1.53
N ALA A 93 -6.29 31.90 -0.47
CA ALA A 93 -4.83 31.97 -0.56
C ALA A 93 -4.20 30.70 -1.15
N ALA A 94 -4.94 29.58 -1.18
CA ALA A 94 -4.50 28.30 -1.72
C ALA A 94 -4.83 28.13 -3.22
N TYR A 95 -5.75 28.93 -3.77
CA TYR A 95 -6.20 28.91 -5.16
C TYR A 95 -5.65 30.09 -5.98
#